data_AF-A0A6I8MFE9-F1
#
_entry.id   AF-A0A6I8MFE9-F1
#
_cell.length_a   1.000
_cell.length_b   1.000
_cell.length_c   1.000
_cell.angle_alpha   90.00
_cell.angle_beta   90.00
_cell.angle_gamma   90.00
#
_symmetry.space_group_name_H-M   'P 1'
#
loop_
_entity.id
_entity.type
_entity.pdbx_description
1 polymer ?
#
loop_
_entity_poly.entity_id
_entity_poly.type
_entity_poly.pdbx_seq_one_letter_code
_entity_poly.pdbx_strand_id
1 'polypeptide(L)'
;MEKKQNKILLRDKKILHKLVDFLLKIVDPVKSDFNPFISMINRIETDTFYLSMLKYIDTLSLLKKIFLIIERDKSEYFEYKYDVFNVISKLEEIYNLISENKDTKKQEKELKILEENLSEIIYEKNKDKKYFYIKVELDKTVPYYYLSRKIILLNLLKYGSTYNYTPRSLDDDVYSYLILDYKLDSDVDIDNLFKEMKKIDKAILNYSIYKIDSRKNLYNLNFYIRKDINNYSCLLIDKFKFLDRIHYENYYDTYVEAKNQRYLLESLFLVDNFEINLIAIKKISEMEVKIYLPNGLNENNIVDIKNSLKNILIDKNISEIIYTNVLDFKGLQMLEYLNKRYNIEYTYISGKE
;
A
#
# COMPACT_ATOMS: atom_id res chain seq x y z
N MET A 1 2.76 7.23 -30.05
CA MET A 1 2.72 6.42 -28.80
C MET A 1 4.00 5.60 -28.61
N GLU A 2 4.46 4.87 -29.63
CA GLU A 2 5.68 4.01 -29.58
C GLU A 2 6.96 4.73 -29.13
N LYS A 3 7.21 5.97 -29.58
CA LYS A 3 8.40 6.74 -29.14
C LYS A 3 8.44 7.01 -27.63
N LYS A 4 7.29 7.10 -26.97
CA LYS A 4 7.21 7.34 -25.51
C LYS A 4 7.41 6.04 -24.74
N GLN A 5 6.83 4.94 -25.21
CA GLN A 5 7.02 3.60 -24.63
C GLN A 5 8.48 3.14 -24.73
N ASN A 6 9.12 3.33 -25.89
CA ASN A 6 10.53 3.00 -26.06
C ASN A 6 11.45 3.83 -25.15
N LYS A 7 11.13 5.10 -24.89
CA LYS A 7 11.89 5.93 -23.94
C LYS A 7 11.76 5.40 -22.50
N ILE A 8 10.58 4.94 -22.11
CA ILE A 8 10.33 4.34 -20.79
C ILE A 8 11.14 3.05 -20.67
N LEU A 9 11.01 2.11 -21.61
CA LEU A 9 11.78 0.86 -21.63
C LEU A 9 13.29 1.09 -21.56
N LEU A 10 13.84 2.04 -22.32
CA LEU A 10 15.26 2.38 -22.28
C LEU A 10 15.72 2.96 -20.94
N ARG A 11 14.85 3.72 -20.25
CA ARG A 11 15.13 4.23 -18.91
C ARG A 11 15.14 3.10 -17.90
N ASP A 12 14.14 2.23 -17.93
CA ASP A 12 13.95 1.18 -16.94
C ASP A 12 15.07 0.14 -17.03
N LYS A 13 15.51 -0.19 -18.25
CA LYS A 13 16.73 -0.98 -18.48
C LYS A 13 17.95 -0.39 -17.78
N LYS A 14 18.17 0.93 -17.91
CA LYS A 14 19.31 1.59 -17.25
C LYS A 14 19.20 1.52 -15.72
N ILE A 15 17.98 1.56 -15.19
CA ILE A 15 17.74 1.40 -13.75
C ILE A 15 18.05 -0.05 -13.35
N LEU A 16 17.49 -1.04 -14.03
CA LEU A 16 17.76 -2.47 -13.78
C LEU A 16 19.25 -2.77 -13.83
N HIS A 17 19.95 -2.31 -14.86
CA HIS A 17 21.40 -2.47 -15.00
C HIS A 17 22.17 -1.89 -13.81
N LYS A 18 21.81 -0.69 -13.34
CA LYS A 18 22.42 -0.08 -12.15
C LYS A 18 22.20 -0.90 -10.89
N LEU A 19 21.03 -1.53 -10.75
CA LEU A 19 20.72 -2.40 -9.61
C LEU A 19 21.59 -3.68 -9.67
N VAL A 20 21.72 -4.28 -10.85
CA VAL A 20 22.59 -5.45 -11.09
C VAL A 20 24.06 -5.11 -10.77
N ASP A 21 24.57 -4.02 -11.30
CA ASP A 21 25.95 -3.55 -11.06
C ASP A 21 26.23 -3.31 -9.58
N PHE A 22 25.25 -2.79 -8.84
CA PHE A 22 25.39 -2.61 -7.41
C PHE A 22 25.44 -3.95 -6.67
N LEU A 23 24.56 -4.89 -7.02
CA LEU A 23 24.50 -6.21 -6.38
C LEU A 23 25.75 -7.05 -6.68
N LEU A 24 26.48 -6.79 -7.76
CA LEU A 24 27.77 -7.45 -8.02
C LEU A 24 28.90 -6.96 -7.11
N LYS A 25 28.78 -5.76 -6.51
CA LYS A 25 29.84 -5.19 -5.67
C LYS A 25 29.89 -5.84 -4.30
N ILE A 26 31.09 -5.86 -3.71
CA ILE A 26 31.25 -6.11 -2.27
C ILE A 26 30.97 -4.78 -1.58
N VAL A 27 29.93 -4.75 -0.76
CA VAL A 27 29.49 -3.57 -0.02
C VAL A 27 29.43 -3.90 1.46
N ASP A 28 29.69 -2.90 2.31
CA ASP A 28 29.37 -2.95 3.73
C ASP A 28 27.89 -2.57 3.90
N PRO A 29 26.99 -3.52 4.24
CA PRO A 29 25.57 -3.24 4.32
C PRO A 29 25.23 -2.22 5.40
N VAL A 30 26.01 -2.18 6.49
CA VAL A 30 25.78 -1.28 7.63
C VAL A 30 25.92 0.18 7.21
N LYS A 31 26.78 0.47 6.23
CA LYS A 31 27.02 1.82 5.71
C LYS A 31 26.21 2.16 4.45
N SER A 32 25.42 1.20 3.96
CA SER A 32 24.67 1.35 2.71
C SER A 32 23.24 1.83 2.99
N ASP A 33 22.77 2.82 2.22
CA ASP A 33 21.36 3.23 2.20
C ASP A 33 20.64 2.49 1.07
N PHE A 34 19.64 1.66 1.41
CA PHE A 34 18.87 0.90 0.43
C PHE A 34 17.58 1.60 -0.02
N ASN A 35 17.21 2.75 0.58
CA ASN A 35 16.03 3.53 0.16
C ASN A 35 16.06 3.97 -1.32
N PRO A 36 17.22 4.37 -1.90
CA PRO A 36 17.29 4.68 -3.32
C PRO A 36 16.89 3.52 -4.24
N PHE A 37 17.16 2.27 -3.83
CA PHE A 37 16.81 1.07 -4.60
C PHE A 37 15.30 0.85 -4.60
N ILE A 38 14.65 1.07 -3.46
CA ILE A 38 13.18 1.00 -3.35
C ILE A 38 12.54 2.03 -4.28
N SER A 39 13.03 3.27 -4.28
CA SER A 39 12.55 4.33 -5.19
C SER A 39 12.74 3.97 -6.66
N MET A 40 13.90 3.43 -7.03
CA MET A 40 14.19 2.94 -8.38
C MET A 40 13.23 1.84 -8.83
N ILE A 41 12.96 0.85 -7.98
CA ILE A 41 12.03 -0.25 -8.29
C ILE A 41 10.59 0.25 -8.35
N ASN A 42 10.18 1.14 -7.45
CA ASN A 42 8.86 1.80 -7.49
C ASN A 42 8.61 2.46 -8.84
N ARG A 43 9.62 3.17 -9.37
CA ARG A 43 9.52 3.80 -10.68
C ARG A 43 9.32 2.77 -11.80
N ILE A 44 10.12 1.70 -11.82
CA ILE A 44 9.96 0.62 -12.81
C ILE A 44 8.58 -0.03 -12.69
N GLU A 45 8.05 -0.21 -11.48
CA GLU A 45 6.71 -0.79 -11.28
C GLU A 45 5.61 0.11 -11.84
N THR A 46 5.70 1.42 -11.61
CA THR A 46 4.80 2.40 -12.22
C THR A 46 4.91 2.39 -13.75
N ASP A 47 6.11 2.33 -14.30
CA ASP A 47 6.32 2.23 -15.74
C ASP A 47 5.79 0.91 -16.33
N THR A 48 6.00 -0.21 -15.63
CA THR A 48 5.48 -1.54 -15.97
C THR A 48 3.96 -1.49 -16.10
N PHE A 49 3.32 -0.77 -15.18
CA PHE A 49 1.89 -0.56 -15.17
C PHE A 49 1.42 0.29 -16.35
N TYR A 50 2.09 1.40 -16.65
CA TYR A 50 1.82 2.23 -17.83
C TYR A 50 1.98 1.44 -19.14
N LEU A 51 2.95 0.53 -19.19
CA LEU A 51 3.20 -0.35 -20.33
C LEU A 51 2.23 -1.55 -20.38
N SER A 52 1.27 -1.65 -19.45
CA SER A 52 0.35 -2.79 -19.34
C SER A 52 1.04 -4.15 -19.18
N MET A 53 2.29 -4.17 -18.71
CA MET A 53 3.09 -5.39 -18.50
C MET A 53 2.85 -5.97 -17.10
N LEU A 54 1.57 -6.04 -16.70
CA LEU A 54 1.18 -6.19 -15.30
C LEU A 54 1.83 -7.39 -14.60
N LYS A 55 2.06 -8.49 -15.34
CA LYS A 55 2.67 -9.73 -14.84
C LYS A 55 4.00 -9.56 -14.08
N TYR A 56 4.78 -8.50 -14.34
CA TYR A 56 6.06 -8.28 -13.65
C TYR A 56 5.92 -7.49 -12.34
N ILE A 57 4.75 -6.92 -12.04
CA ILE A 57 4.54 -6.10 -10.84
C ILE A 57 4.67 -6.93 -9.57
N ASP A 58 4.24 -8.20 -9.58
CA ASP A 58 4.37 -9.07 -8.40
C ASP A 58 5.84 -9.26 -8.03
N THR A 59 6.69 -9.49 -9.04
CA THR A 59 8.15 -9.56 -8.90
C THR A 59 8.73 -8.25 -8.37
N LEU A 60 8.34 -7.09 -8.94
CA LEU A 60 8.84 -5.78 -8.50
C LEU A 60 8.40 -5.46 -7.06
N SER A 61 7.15 -5.75 -6.71
CA SER A 61 6.62 -5.64 -5.35
C SER A 61 7.38 -6.52 -4.35
N LEU A 62 7.73 -7.74 -4.74
CA LEU A 62 8.54 -8.65 -3.93
C LEU A 62 9.95 -8.07 -3.69
N LEU A 63 10.61 -7.58 -4.74
CA LEU A 63 11.92 -6.95 -4.63
C LEU A 63 11.91 -5.74 -3.68
N LYS A 64 10.91 -4.86 -3.78
CA LYS A 64 10.75 -3.74 -2.83
C LYS A 64 10.60 -4.22 -1.40
N LYS A 65 9.78 -5.25 -1.17
CA LYS A 65 9.59 -5.83 0.16
C LYS A 65 10.91 -6.30 0.75
N ILE A 66 11.77 -6.91 -0.05
CA ILE A 66 13.09 -7.40 0.39
C ILE A 66 14.03 -6.24 0.70
N PHE A 67 14.13 -5.23 -0.17
CA PHE A 67 14.94 -4.06 0.13
C PHE A 67 14.46 -3.32 1.38
N LEU A 68 13.16 -3.29 1.66
CA LEU A 68 12.60 -2.77 2.92
C LEU A 68 13.00 -3.64 4.14
N ILE A 69 13.03 -4.97 3.98
CA ILE A 69 13.51 -5.89 5.03
C ILE A 69 14.99 -5.61 5.31
N ILE A 70 15.82 -5.55 4.27
CA ILE A 70 17.25 -5.25 4.38
C ILE A 70 17.49 -3.85 4.98
N GLU A 71 16.69 -2.85 4.61
CA GLU A 71 16.80 -1.51 5.18
C GLU A 71 16.54 -1.51 6.69
N ARG A 72 15.60 -2.33 7.16
CA ARG A 72 15.27 -2.47 8.58
C ARG A 72 16.28 -3.32 9.34
N ASP A 73 16.82 -4.36 8.70
CA ASP A 73 17.87 -5.21 9.24
C ASP A 73 18.94 -5.45 8.17
N LYS A 74 20.01 -4.63 8.24
CA LYS A 74 21.11 -4.64 7.27
C LYS A 74 21.87 -5.97 7.25
N SER A 75 21.77 -6.77 8.32
CA SER A 75 22.42 -8.08 8.39
C SER A 75 21.83 -9.09 7.40
N GLU A 76 20.56 -8.93 7.00
CA GLU A 76 19.89 -9.81 6.04
C GLU A 76 20.36 -9.60 4.58
N TYR A 77 21.19 -8.58 4.29
CA TYR A 77 21.60 -8.25 2.92
C TYR A 77 22.22 -9.44 2.18
N PHE A 78 23.24 -10.08 2.77
CA PHE A 78 23.97 -11.16 2.11
C PHE A 78 23.13 -12.42 1.90
N GLU A 79 22.10 -12.61 2.72
CA GLU A 79 21.18 -13.73 2.61
C GLU A 79 20.31 -13.60 1.36
N TYR A 80 19.79 -12.41 1.07
CA TYR A 80 18.98 -12.18 -0.13
C TYR A 80 19.77 -11.82 -1.37
N LYS A 81 21.03 -11.37 -1.23
CA LYS A 81 21.82 -10.75 -2.29
C LYS A 81 21.81 -11.56 -3.59
N TYR A 82 22.06 -12.86 -3.49
CA TYR A 82 22.17 -13.74 -4.65
C TYR A 82 20.84 -13.94 -5.37
N ASP A 83 19.76 -14.20 -4.62
CA ASP A 83 18.44 -14.41 -5.21
C ASP A 83 17.87 -13.12 -5.81
N VAL A 84 18.06 -11.98 -5.13
CA VAL A 84 17.69 -10.65 -5.63
C VAL A 84 18.46 -10.33 -6.92
N PHE A 85 19.75 -10.64 -6.96
CA PHE A 85 20.56 -10.49 -8.17
C PHE A 85 20.01 -11.31 -9.34
N ASN A 86 19.67 -12.58 -9.11
CA ASN A 86 19.14 -13.46 -10.16
C ASN A 86 17.78 -12.95 -10.70
N VAL A 87 16.89 -12.52 -9.82
CA VAL A 87 15.59 -11.97 -10.20
C VAL A 87 15.74 -10.68 -11.01
N ILE A 88 16.56 -9.72 -10.55
CA ILE A 88 16.75 -8.44 -11.25
C ILE A 88 17.45 -8.65 -12.59
N SER A 89 18.47 -9.51 -12.66
CA SER A 89 19.16 -9.84 -13.92
C SER A 89 18.20 -10.46 -14.92
N LYS A 90 17.30 -11.35 -14.46
CA LYS A 90 16.30 -11.97 -15.33
C LYS A 90 15.24 -10.96 -15.81
N LEU A 91 14.82 -10.03 -14.95
CA LEU A 91 13.98 -8.90 -15.36
C LEU A 91 14.68 -8.02 -16.41
N GLU A 92 15.97 -7.73 -16.24
CA GLU A 92 16.75 -6.96 -17.22
C GLU A 92 16.80 -7.65 -18.59
N GLU A 93 17.04 -8.97 -18.62
CA GLU A 93 16.99 -9.78 -19.84
C GLU A 93 15.62 -9.67 -20.54
N ILE A 94 14.53 -9.79 -19.79
CA ILE A 94 13.17 -9.67 -20.32
C ILE A 94 12.94 -8.28 -20.94
N TYR A 95 13.31 -7.22 -20.22
CA TYR A 95 13.20 -5.85 -20.74
C TYR A 95 14.04 -5.64 -22.00
N ASN A 96 15.21 -6.30 -22.09
CA ASN A 96 16.03 -6.30 -23.30
C ASN A 96 15.32 -6.94 -24.49
N LEU A 97 14.77 -8.14 -24.29
CA LEU A 97 14.03 -8.86 -25.33
C LEU A 97 12.78 -8.09 -25.78
N ILE A 98 12.02 -7.48 -24.86
CA ILE A 98 10.83 -6.68 -25.18
C ILE A 98 11.19 -5.52 -26.10
N SER A 99 12.26 -4.78 -25.79
CA SER A 99 12.68 -3.64 -26.64
C SER A 99 13.18 -4.06 -28.03
N GLU A 100 13.63 -5.31 -28.16
CA GLU A 100 14.10 -5.89 -29.41
C GLU A 100 12.98 -6.62 -30.16
N ASN A 101 11.75 -6.57 -29.65
CA ASN A 101 10.59 -7.32 -30.15
C ASN A 101 10.85 -8.83 -30.28
N LYS A 102 11.55 -9.41 -29.29
CA LYS A 102 11.89 -10.84 -29.23
C LYS A 102 10.99 -11.60 -28.24
N ASP A 103 10.90 -12.91 -28.42
CA ASP A 103 10.14 -13.79 -27.53
C ASP A 103 10.77 -13.85 -26.12
N THR A 104 9.93 -13.67 -25.10
CA THR A 104 10.30 -13.63 -23.68
C THR A 104 9.85 -14.87 -22.91
N LYS A 105 9.10 -15.79 -23.52
CA LYS A 105 8.43 -16.90 -22.81
C LYS A 105 9.35 -17.76 -21.96
N LYS A 106 10.58 -18.02 -22.43
CA LYS A 106 11.54 -18.84 -21.68
C LYS A 106 11.99 -18.11 -20.40
N GLN A 107 12.43 -16.87 -20.54
CA GLN A 107 12.90 -16.02 -19.45
C GLN A 107 11.79 -15.75 -18.43
N GLU A 108 10.54 -15.63 -18.89
CA GLU A 108 9.37 -15.47 -18.01
C GLU A 108 9.10 -16.69 -17.13
N LYS A 109 9.28 -17.91 -17.67
CA LYS A 109 9.16 -19.13 -16.88
C LYS A 109 10.26 -19.21 -15.82
N GLU A 110 11.50 -18.88 -16.20
CA GLU A 110 12.63 -18.83 -15.27
C GLU A 110 12.41 -17.78 -14.18
N LEU A 111 11.94 -16.58 -14.55
CA LEU A 111 11.63 -15.51 -13.60
C LEU A 111 10.59 -15.96 -12.57
N LYS A 112 9.54 -16.66 -13.02
CA LYS A 112 8.48 -17.14 -12.13
C LYS A 112 9.00 -18.12 -11.08
N ILE A 113 9.89 -19.04 -11.46
CA ILE A 113 10.53 -19.97 -10.52
C ILE A 113 11.36 -19.20 -9.49
N LEU A 114 12.13 -18.20 -9.92
CA LEU A 114 12.92 -17.36 -9.02
C LEU A 114 12.03 -16.55 -8.07
N GLU A 115 10.92 -16.00 -8.56
CA GLU A 115 9.92 -15.28 -7.74
C GLU A 115 9.29 -16.20 -6.68
N GLU A 116 8.92 -17.43 -7.06
CA GLU A 116 8.33 -18.41 -6.15
C GLU A 116 9.31 -18.80 -5.04
N ASN A 117 10.55 -19.13 -5.38
CA ASN A 117 11.60 -19.44 -4.41
C ASN A 117 11.82 -18.29 -3.42
N LEU A 118 11.94 -17.07 -3.93
CA LEU A 118 12.19 -15.89 -3.12
C LEU A 118 10.99 -15.55 -2.21
N SER A 119 9.77 -15.77 -2.70
CA SER A 119 8.54 -15.66 -1.91
C SER A 119 8.49 -16.69 -0.78
N GLU A 120 8.96 -17.91 -1.04
CA GLU A 120 9.01 -18.99 -0.05
C GLU A 120 10.03 -18.71 1.07
N ILE A 121 11.22 -18.18 0.73
CA ILE A 121 12.21 -17.73 1.73
C ILE A 121 11.59 -16.72 2.70
N ILE A 122 10.89 -15.70 2.16
CA ILE A 122 10.21 -14.70 2.98
C ILE A 122 9.08 -15.34 3.80
N TYR A 123 8.33 -16.27 3.22
CA TYR A 123 7.26 -16.95 3.92
C TYR A 123 7.79 -17.75 5.11
N GLU A 124 8.83 -18.57 4.91
CA GLU A 124 9.43 -19.40 5.96
C GLU A 124 9.97 -18.56 7.12
N LYS A 125 10.61 -17.42 6.85
CA LYS A 125 11.04 -16.46 7.87
C LYS A 125 9.88 -15.83 8.67
N ASN A 126 8.69 -15.82 8.10
CA ASN A 126 7.52 -15.16 8.68
C ASN A 126 6.42 -16.13 9.12
N LYS A 127 6.59 -17.46 8.93
CA LYS A 127 5.52 -18.45 9.16
C LYS A 127 5.02 -18.48 10.60
N ASP A 128 5.91 -18.22 11.55
CA ASP A 128 5.59 -18.23 12.98
C ASP A 128 5.06 -16.86 13.46
N LYS A 129 5.21 -15.80 12.63
CA LYS A 129 4.70 -14.47 12.94
C LYS A 129 3.20 -14.43 12.65
N LYS A 130 2.40 -14.31 13.71
CA LYS A 130 0.94 -14.15 13.58
C LYS A 130 0.62 -12.65 13.55
N TYR A 131 -0.03 -12.18 12.49
CA TYR A 131 -0.47 -10.79 12.35
C TYR A 131 -1.99 -10.70 12.51
N PHE A 132 -2.45 -9.68 13.22
CA PHE A 132 -3.86 -9.44 13.50
C PHE A 132 -4.21 -7.99 13.21
N TYR A 133 -5.38 -7.80 12.60
CA TYR A 133 -6.11 -6.55 12.63
C TYR A 133 -7.11 -6.63 13.78
N ILE A 134 -7.03 -5.68 14.71
CA ILE A 134 -7.87 -5.64 15.91
C ILE A 134 -8.59 -4.31 15.94
N LYS A 135 -9.92 -4.35 15.97
CA LYS A 135 -10.76 -3.17 16.17
C LYS A 135 -11.42 -3.27 17.54
N VAL A 136 -11.38 -2.18 18.29
CA VAL A 136 -12.01 -2.05 19.60
C VAL A 136 -12.95 -0.86 19.55
N GLU A 137 -14.21 -1.06 19.90
CA GLU A 137 -15.20 0.00 20.05
C GLU A 137 -15.24 0.43 21.51
N LEU A 138 -15.20 1.74 21.73
CA LEU A 138 -15.02 2.36 23.03
C LEU A 138 -16.16 3.33 23.35
N ASP A 139 -16.63 3.31 24.60
CA ASP A 139 -17.63 4.24 25.11
C ASP A 139 -16.97 5.52 25.60
N LYS A 140 -17.21 6.63 24.88
CA LYS A 140 -16.70 7.96 25.24
C LYS A 140 -17.34 8.55 26.49
N THR A 141 -18.49 8.03 26.92
CA THR A 141 -19.21 8.55 28.10
C THR A 141 -18.55 8.09 29.41
N VAL A 142 -17.67 7.10 29.35
CA VAL A 142 -16.95 6.58 30.53
C VAL A 142 -15.83 7.55 30.92
N PRO A 143 -15.74 8.00 32.20
CA PRO A 143 -14.79 9.02 32.62
C PRO A 143 -13.31 8.73 32.36
N TYR A 144 -12.90 7.46 32.31
CA TYR A 144 -11.51 7.03 32.10
C TYR A 144 -11.25 6.49 30.69
N TYR A 145 -12.12 6.77 29.74
CA TYR A 145 -12.02 6.34 28.34
C TYR A 145 -10.63 6.54 27.71
N TYR A 146 -9.96 7.66 27.99
CA TYR A 146 -8.63 7.96 27.46
C TYR A 146 -7.54 7.01 28.00
N LEU A 147 -7.72 6.45 29.20
CA LEU A 147 -6.82 5.45 29.78
C LEU A 147 -7.02 4.08 29.15
N SER A 148 -8.25 3.72 28.78
CA SER A 148 -8.59 2.40 28.22
C SER A 148 -7.74 2.08 26.99
N ARG A 149 -7.52 3.05 26.09
CA ARG A 149 -6.63 2.86 24.92
C ARG A 149 -5.18 2.58 25.29
N LYS A 150 -4.65 3.30 26.28
CA LYS A 150 -3.29 3.08 26.81
C LYS A 150 -3.19 1.71 27.47
N ILE A 151 -4.21 1.30 28.23
CA ILE A 151 -4.28 -0.01 28.88
C ILE A 151 -4.33 -1.13 27.84
N ILE A 152 -5.09 -0.95 26.74
CA ILE A 152 -5.14 -1.92 25.65
C ILE A 152 -3.76 -2.13 25.04
N LEU A 153 -3.07 -1.04 24.67
CA LEU A 153 -1.73 -1.11 24.11
C LEU A 153 -0.72 -1.72 25.09
N LEU A 154 -0.74 -1.32 26.36
CA LEU A 154 0.17 -1.86 27.37
C LEU A 154 0.00 -3.37 27.56
N ASN A 155 -1.22 -3.90 27.48
CA ASN A 155 -1.43 -5.34 27.56
C ASN A 155 -0.92 -6.06 26.30
N LEU A 156 -1.11 -5.49 25.13
CA LEU A 156 -0.63 -6.07 23.87
C LEU A 156 0.90 -6.05 23.75
N LEU A 157 1.56 -5.00 24.23
CA LEU A 157 3.02 -4.88 24.22
C LEU A 157 3.73 -5.97 25.04
N LYS A 158 3.02 -6.67 25.94
CA LYS A 158 3.57 -7.82 26.67
C LYS A 158 3.81 -9.04 25.78
N TYR A 159 3.06 -9.16 24.70
CA TYR A 159 3.00 -10.39 23.89
C TYR A 159 3.52 -10.21 22.46
N GLY A 160 3.79 -8.97 22.05
CA GLY A 160 4.12 -8.64 20.68
C GLY A 160 4.18 -7.13 20.44
N SER A 161 4.14 -6.74 19.17
CA SER A 161 4.41 -5.37 18.72
C SER A 161 3.25 -4.80 17.91
N THR A 162 2.80 -3.60 18.27
CA THR A 162 1.84 -2.82 17.46
C THR A 162 2.58 -1.97 16.45
N TYR A 163 2.28 -2.15 15.16
CA TYR A 163 2.95 -1.42 14.08
C TYR A 163 2.25 -0.10 13.76
N ASN A 164 0.93 -0.10 13.81
CA ASN A 164 0.10 1.06 13.58
C ASN A 164 -1.13 0.99 14.47
N TYR A 165 -1.60 2.17 14.85
CA TYR A 165 -2.89 2.30 15.49
C TYR A 165 -3.63 3.54 15.01
N THR A 166 -4.95 3.45 14.94
CA THR A 166 -5.85 4.56 14.64
C THR A 166 -6.84 4.70 15.81
N PRO A 167 -6.99 5.88 16.43
CA PRO A 167 -6.34 7.15 16.09
C PRO A 167 -4.83 7.19 16.37
N ARG A 168 -4.10 8.04 15.64
CA ARG A 168 -2.63 8.18 15.77
C ARG A 168 -2.18 8.74 17.11
N SER A 169 -3.07 9.46 17.80
CA SER A 169 -2.87 9.91 19.17
C SER A 169 -3.87 9.18 20.06
N LEU A 170 -3.38 8.59 21.16
CA LEU A 170 -4.23 7.90 22.13
C LEU A 170 -5.15 8.86 22.89
N ASP A 171 -4.79 10.14 22.91
CA ASP A 171 -5.57 11.20 23.56
C ASP A 171 -6.62 11.81 22.59
N ASP A 172 -6.66 11.38 21.32
CA ASP A 172 -7.62 11.88 20.32
C ASP A 172 -9.03 11.32 20.55
N ASP A 173 -9.88 12.08 21.21
CA ASP A 173 -11.24 11.69 21.56
C ASP A 173 -12.25 11.80 20.41
N VAL A 174 -11.83 12.16 19.20
CA VAL A 174 -12.70 12.23 18.02
C VAL A 174 -13.21 10.84 17.63
N TYR A 175 -12.44 9.79 17.87
CA TYR A 175 -12.77 8.42 17.42
C TYR A 175 -13.30 7.55 18.55
N SER A 176 -14.53 7.04 18.47
CA SER A 176 -15.06 6.05 19.44
C SER A 176 -14.47 4.64 19.25
N TYR A 177 -13.34 4.50 18.57
CA TYR A 177 -12.73 3.20 18.31
C TYR A 177 -11.19 3.27 18.35
N LEU A 178 -10.56 2.11 18.49
CA LEU A 178 -9.13 1.88 18.38
C LEU A 178 -8.90 0.72 17.40
N ILE A 179 -8.19 0.98 16.32
CA ILE A 179 -7.76 -0.04 15.35
C ILE A 179 -6.27 -0.28 15.53
N LEU A 180 -5.84 -1.54 15.52
CA LEU A 180 -4.47 -1.98 15.76
C LEU A 180 -4.03 -3.00 14.71
N ASP A 181 -2.86 -2.76 14.13
CA ASP A 181 -2.10 -3.77 13.41
C ASP A 181 -1.09 -4.39 14.38
N TYR A 182 -1.34 -5.63 14.76
CA TYR A 182 -0.63 -6.29 15.83
C TYR A 182 0.10 -7.54 15.33
N LYS A 183 1.42 -7.57 15.54
CA LYS A 183 2.20 -8.79 15.35
C LYS A 183 2.41 -9.43 16.71
N LEU A 184 2.16 -10.72 16.74
CA LEU A 184 2.36 -11.52 17.92
C LEU A 184 3.76 -12.16 17.87
N ASP A 185 4.52 -11.99 18.94
CA ASP A 185 5.88 -12.53 19.10
C ASP A 185 5.93 -13.69 20.13
N SER A 186 4.82 -13.96 20.82
CA SER A 186 4.68 -15.01 21.84
C SER A 186 3.42 -15.83 21.60
N ASP A 187 3.34 -17.08 22.06
CA ASP A 187 2.12 -17.87 21.86
C ASP A 187 1.05 -17.46 22.88
N VAL A 188 0.22 -16.48 22.51
CA VAL A 188 -0.94 -16.03 23.30
C VAL A 188 -2.21 -16.13 22.47
N ASP A 189 -3.32 -16.46 23.14
CA ASP A 189 -4.65 -16.35 22.55
C ASP A 189 -5.15 -14.91 22.67
N ILE A 190 -5.06 -14.18 21.55
CA ILE A 190 -5.46 -12.77 21.47
C ILE A 190 -6.97 -12.58 21.66
N ASP A 191 -7.79 -13.54 21.23
CA ASP A 191 -9.24 -13.43 21.44
C ASP A 191 -9.59 -13.53 22.93
N ASN A 192 -9.00 -14.50 23.63
CA ASN A 192 -9.19 -14.62 25.07
C ASN A 192 -8.63 -13.42 25.84
N LEU A 193 -7.50 -12.85 25.43
CA LEU A 193 -6.98 -11.61 26.01
C LEU A 193 -8.02 -10.47 25.97
N PHE A 194 -8.65 -10.25 24.81
CA PHE A 194 -9.67 -9.21 24.67
C PHE A 194 -10.98 -9.53 25.40
N LYS A 195 -11.37 -10.82 25.51
CA LYS A 195 -12.50 -11.23 26.36
C LYS A 195 -12.27 -10.82 27.81
N GLU A 196 -11.09 -11.10 28.36
CA GLU A 196 -10.75 -10.75 29.73
C GLU A 196 -10.68 -9.23 29.93
N MET A 197 -10.06 -8.51 28.99
CA MET A 197 -10.01 -7.04 29.06
C MET A 197 -11.40 -6.40 29.03
N LYS A 198 -12.30 -6.87 28.17
CA LYS A 198 -13.69 -6.36 28.09
C LYS A 198 -14.48 -6.59 29.39
N LYS A 199 -14.19 -7.64 30.15
CA LYS A 199 -14.82 -7.87 31.47
C LYS A 199 -14.40 -6.83 32.51
N ILE A 200 -13.17 -6.34 32.41
CA ILE A 200 -12.55 -5.46 33.42
C ILE A 200 -12.72 -3.99 33.06
N ASP A 201 -12.54 -3.64 31.77
CA ASP A 201 -12.59 -2.27 31.27
C ASP A 201 -13.97 -1.97 30.66
N LYS A 202 -14.81 -1.26 31.43
CA LYS A 202 -16.17 -0.91 31.02
C LYS A 202 -16.23 0.03 29.82
N ALA A 203 -15.12 0.69 29.47
CA ALA A 203 -15.08 1.50 28.27
C ALA A 203 -15.06 0.65 27.00
N ILE A 204 -14.64 -0.63 27.07
CA ILE A 204 -14.64 -1.53 25.91
C ILE A 204 -16.07 -2.03 25.66
N LEU A 205 -16.73 -1.45 24.66
CA LEU A 205 -18.07 -1.86 24.23
C LEU A 205 -18.00 -3.19 23.49
N ASN A 206 -17.15 -3.27 22.46
CA ASN A 206 -17.00 -4.44 21.60
C ASN A 206 -15.59 -4.50 21.03
N TYR A 207 -15.25 -5.65 20.45
CA TYR A 207 -14.02 -5.79 19.69
C TYR A 207 -14.22 -6.78 18.54
N SER A 208 -13.33 -6.72 17.55
CA SER A 208 -13.26 -7.65 16.42
C SER A 208 -11.80 -7.92 16.10
N ILE A 209 -11.45 -9.20 15.96
CA ILE A 209 -10.08 -9.64 15.69
C ILE A 209 -10.09 -10.43 14.39
N TYR A 210 -9.21 -10.04 13.47
CA TYR A 210 -9.06 -10.68 12.17
C TYR A 210 -7.60 -11.09 12.00
N LYS A 211 -7.34 -12.39 11.85
CA LYS A 211 -6.00 -12.89 11.53
C LYS A 211 -5.70 -12.58 10.06
N ILE A 212 -4.56 -11.94 9.82
CA ILE A 212 -4.09 -11.60 8.47
C ILE A 212 -3.23 -12.76 7.95
N ASP A 213 -3.46 -13.14 6.69
CA ASP A 213 -2.64 -14.10 5.98
C ASP A 213 -1.22 -13.55 5.81
N SER A 214 -0.20 -14.34 6.17
CA SER A 214 1.21 -13.92 6.07
C SER A 214 1.67 -13.61 4.64
N ARG A 215 0.91 -14.06 3.63
CA ARG A 215 1.15 -13.79 2.21
C ARG A 215 0.48 -12.51 1.71
N LYS A 216 -0.35 -11.86 2.54
CA LYS A 216 -1.07 -10.65 2.17
C LYS A 216 -0.69 -9.48 3.06
N ASN A 217 -1.03 -8.30 2.59
CA ASN A 217 -0.87 -7.06 3.31
C ASN A 217 -2.24 -6.47 3.60
N LEU A 218 -2.29 -5.66 4.65
CA LEU A 218 -3.48 -4.90 5.00
C LEU A 218 -3.37 -3.49 4.42
N TYR A 219 -4.44 -3.10 3.73
CA TYR A 219 -4.57 -1.79 3.12
C TYR A 219 -5.77 -1.07 3.67
N ASN A 220 -5.59 0.22 3.84
CA ASN A 220 -6.63 1.18 4.13
C ASN A 220 -7.03 1.87 2.82
N LEU A 221 -8.30 1.75 2.45
CA LEU A 221 -8.89 2.42 1.29
C LEU A 221 -9.91 3.44 1.78
N ASN A 222 -9.68 4.71 1.45
CA ASN A 222 -10.61 5.79 1.77
C ASN A 222 -11.34 6.23 0.51
N PHE A 223 -12.66 6.03 0.46
CA PHE A 223 -13.50 6.43 -0.67
C PHE A 223 -14.16 7.76 -0.37
N TYR A 224 -13.71 8.83 -1.02
CA TYR A 224 -14.27 10.16 -0.85
C TYR A 224 -15.40 10.37 -1.85
N ILE A 225 -16.60 10.56 -1.30
CA ILE A 225 -17.85 10.67 -2.06
C ILE A 225 -18.37 12.11 -2.01
N ARG A 226 -19.29 12.44 -2.93
CA ARG A 226 -20.02 13.70 -2.86
C ARG A 226 -20.93 13.76 -1.62
N LYS A 227 -20.95 14.90 -0.94
CA LYS A 227 -21.64 15.10 0.34
C LYS A 227 -23.16 14.96 0.27
N ASP A 228 -23.74 15.32 -0.86
CA ASP A 228 -25.19 15.35 -1.12
C ASP A 228 -25.82 13.97 -1.30
N ILE A 229 -25.01 12.91 -1.45
CA ILE A 229 -25.45 11.52 -1.70
C ILE A 229 -25.38 10.64 -0.44
N ASN A 230 -24.79 11.18 0.62
CA ASN A 230 -24.44 10.53 1.90
C ASN A 230 -25.58 9.74 2.59
N ASN A 231 -26.84 9.99 2.24
CA ASN A 231 -27.98 9.30 2.86
C ASN A 231 -28.22 7.85 2.37
N TYR A 232 -27.64 7.39 1.25
CA TYR A 232 -27.93 6.06 0.67
C TYR A 232 -26.71 5.31 0.06
N SER A 233 -25.47 5.68 0.37
CA SER A 233 -24.27 5.23 -0.37
C SER A 233 -23.70 3.83 -0.02
N CYS A 234 -24.48 2.93 0.57
CA CYS A 234 -24.08 1.52 0.74
C CYS A 234 -23.80 0.77 -0.58
N LEU A 235 -24.03 1.41 -1.72
CA LEU A 235 -24.08 0.83 -3.05
C LEU A 235 -22.75 0.60 -3.77
N LEU A 236 -21.61 0.96 -3.21
CA LEU A 236 -20.36 0.95 -3.97
C LEU A 236 -19.25 0.36 -3.13
N ILE A 237 -19.03 -0.95 -3.22
CA ILE A 237 -18.01 -1.55 -4.10
C ILE A 237 -18.04 -3.07 -3.87
N ASP A 238 -18.85 -3.79 -4.64
CA ASP A 238 -18.90 -5.26 -4.61
C ASP A 238 -17.61 -5.92 -5.14
N LYS A 239 -16.64 -5.10 -5.57
CA LYS A 239 -15.33 -5.54 -6.08
C LYS A 239 -14.29 -5.78 -5.00
N PHE A 240 -14.52 -5.31 -3.76
CA PHE A 240 -13.63 -5.57 -2.64
C PHE A 240 -14.25 -6.49 -1.61
N LYS A 241 -13.44 -7.40 -1.10
CA LYS A 241 -13.74 -8.14 0.12
C LYS A 241 -13.24 -7.34 1.32
N PHE A 242 -14.10 -6.46 1.84
CA PHE A 242 -13.77 -5.63 3.00
C PHE A 242 -13.69 -6.48 4.28
N LEU A 243 -12.67 -6.19 5.09
CA LEU A 243 -12.55 -6.67 6.47
C LEU A 243 -13.36 -5.80 7.43
N ASP A 244 -13.31 -4.49 7.22
CA ASP A 244 -14.06 -3.51 8.00
C ASP A 244 -14.40 -2.29 7.15
N ARG A 245 -15.50 -1.61 7.51
CA ARG A 245 -15.98 -0.40 6.86
C ARG A 245 -16.55 0.55 7.91
N ILE A 246 -16.05 1.77 7.92
CA ILE A 246 -16.52 2.84 8.79
C ILE A 246 -17.03 3.95 7.89
N HIS A 247 -18.26 4.37 8.15
CA HIS A 247 -18.92 5.42 7.37
C HIS A 247 -18.79 6.77 8.07
N TYR A 248 -18.33 7.76 7.30
CA TYR A 248 -18.30 9.16 7.69
C TYR A 248 -19.10 10.00 6.70
N GLU A 249 -19.35 11.27 7.05
CA GLU A 249 -20.22 12.17 6.30
C GLU A 249 -19.87 12.29 4.80
N ASN A 250 -18.59 12.23 4.43
CA ASN A 250 -18.16 12.42 3.05
C ASN A 250 -17.12 11.40 2.59
N TYR A 251 -16.89 10.35 3.38
CA TYR A 251 -16.01 9.27 2.97
C TYR A 251 -16.29 7.96 3.72
N TYR A 252 -15.89 6.86 3.09
CA TYR A 252 -15.76 5.57 3.75
C TYR A 252 -14.31 5.32 4.11
N ASP A 253 -14.04 4.96 5.35
CA ASP A 253 -12.75 4.44 5.82
C ASP A 253 -12.84 2.92 5.86
N THR A 254 -12.11 2.24 4.98
CA THR A 254 -12.26 0.80 4.79
C THR A 254 -10.94 0.06 4.84
N TYR A 255 -11.02 -1.22 5.21
CA TYR A 255 -9.88 -2.08 5.37
C TYR A 255 -10.01 -3.31 4.49
N VAL A 256 -8.98 -3.60 3.69
CA VAL A 256 -8.97 -4.70 2.71
C VAL A 256 -7.65 -5.45 2.78
N GLU A 257 -7.74 -6.77 2.67
CA GLU A 257 -6.58 -7.66 2.58
C GLU A 257 -6.24 -7.94 1.11
N ALA A 258 -5.00 -7.70 0.68
CA ALA A 258 -4.55 -7.96 -0.68
C ALA A 258 -3.09 -8.42 -0.74
N LYS A 259 -2.73 -9.25 -1.73
CA LYS A 259 -1.35 -9.74 -1.93
C LYS A 259 -0.37 -8.57 -2.05
N ASN A 260 -0.67 -7.62 -2.93
CA ASN A 260 0.07 -6.38 -3.09
C ASN A 260 -0.85 -5.29 -3.67
N GLN A 261 -0.29 -4.12 -3.93
CA GLN A 261 -1.05 -2.94 -4.36
C GLN A 261 -1.68 -3.11 -5.75
N ARG A 262 -1.08 -3.92 -6.63
CA ARG A 262 -1.63 -4.19 -7.98
C ARG A 262 -3.03 -4.76 -7.91
N TYR A 263 -3.25 -5.77 -7.07
CA TYR A 263 -4.56 -6.44 -6.95
C TYR A 263 -5.66 -5.49 -6.48
N LEU A 264 -5.28 -4.46 -5.70
CA LEU A 264 -6.19 -3.37 -5.33
C LEU A 264 -6.45 -2.45 -6.52
N LEU A 265 -5.40 -2.02 -7.21
CA LEU A 265 -5.51 -1.14 -8.38
C LEU A 265 -6.34 -1.77 -9.50
N GLU A 266 -6.19 -3.07 -9.77
CA GLU A 266 -7.01 -3.81 -10.73
C GLU A 266 -8.50 -3.73 -10.37
N SER A 267 -8.83 -3.91 -9.08
CA SER A 267 -10.20 -3.78 -8.60
C SER A 267 -10.71 -2.34 -8.67
N LEU A 268 -9.83 -1.36 -8.43
CA LEU A 268 -10.15 0.07 -8.52
C LEU A 268 -10.43 0.50 -9.96
N PHE A 269 -9.75 -0.04 -10.96
CA PHE A 269 -10.05 0.29 -12.36
C PHE A 269 -11.40 -0.20 -12.86
N LEU A 270 -11.99 -1.14 -12.14
CA LEU A 270 -13.35 -1.58 -12.41
C LEU A 270 -14.39 -0.68 -11.72
N VAL A 271 -13.96 0.31 -10.94
CA VAL A 271 -14.83 1.31 -10.32
C VAL A 271 -15.12 2.41 -11.34
N ASP A 272 -16.26 2.29 -12.00
CA ASP A 272 -16.82 3.32 -12.87
C ASP A 272 -17.98 3.99 -12.13
N ASN A 273 -17.66 4.99 -11.29
CA ASN A 273 -18.67 5.67 -10.50
C ASN A 273 -18.41 7.18 -10.37
N PHE A 274 -19.29 7.96 -10.99
CA PHE A 274 -19.22 9.42 -11.04
C PHE A 274 -19.42 10.13 -9.68
N GLU A 275 -19.79 9.41 -8.63
CA GLU A 275 -19.98 9.94 -7.28
C GLU A 275 -18.74 9.77 -6.40
N ILE A 276 -17.80 8.91 -6.81
CA ILE A 276 -16.52 8.73 -6.11
C ILE A 276 -15.48 9.66 -6.73
N ASN A 277 -15.23 10.77 -6.06
CA ASN A 277 -14.28 11.78 -6.52
C ASN A 277 -12.82 11.31 -6.39
N LEU A 278 -12.50 10.60 -5.31
CA LEU A 278 -11.14 10.21 -4.98
C LEU A 278 -11.15 8.95 -4.13
N ILE A 279 -10.18 8.07 -4.37
CA ILE A 279 -9.88 6.89 -3.57
C ILE A 279 -8.44 6.99 -3.10
N ALA A 280 -8.20 7.05 -1.79
CA ALA A 280 -6.86 7.01 -1.24
C ALA A 280 -6.50 5.58 -0.82
N ILE A 281 -5.38 5.07 -1.31
CA ILE A 281 -4.86 3.74 -1.04
C ILE A 281 -3.62 3.90 -0.17
N LYS A 282 -3.65 3.30 1.01
CA LYS A 282 -2.51 3.29 1.92
C LYS A 282 -2.24 1.87 2.39
N LYS A 283 -1.01 1.40 2.25
CA LYS A 283 -0.57 0.22 3.00
C LYS A 283 -0.35 0.65 4.44
N ILE A 284 -0.99 0.02 5.42
CA ILE A 284 -1.03 0.59 6.77
C ILE A 284 0.38 0.71 7.36
N SER A 285 1.26 -0.24 7.07
CA SER A 285 2.68 -0.24 7.47
C SER A 285 3.58 0.78 6.76
N GLU A 286 3.09 1.51 5.77
CA GLU A 286 3.86 2.49 4.99
C GLU A 286 3.18 3.87 5.08
N MET A 287 3.97 4.93 5.20
CA MET A 287 3.44 6.30 5.26
C MET A 287 3.12 6.87 3.87
N GLU A 288 3.32 6.07 2.82
CA GLU A 288 3.03 6.43 1.44
C GLU A 288 1.57 6.17 1.09
N VAL A 289 0.97 7.11 0.36
CA VAL A 289 -0.40 7.04 -0.11
C VAL A 289 -0.42 7.19 -1.62
N LYS A 290 -1.12 6.29 -2.30
CA LYS A 290 -1.50 6.49 -3.69
C LYS A 290 -2.92 6.99 -3.77
N ILE A 291 -3.17 7.90 -4.68
CA ILE A 291 -4.50 8.43 -4.95
C ILE A 291 -4.97 7.91 -6.30
N TYR A 292 -6.19 7.42 -6.32
CA TYR A 292 -6.89 7.03 -7.53
C TYR A 292 -8.11 7.96 -7.72
N LEU A 293 -8.25 8.54 -8.89
CA LEU A 293 -9.31 9.48 -9.24
C LEU A 293 -10.18 8.86 -10.34
N PRO A 294 -11.25 8.11 -9.97
CA PRO A 294 -12.15 7.50 -10.95
C PRO A 294 -12.73 8.57 -11.90
N ASN A 295 -13.12 9.71 -11.35
CA ASN A 295 -13.78 10.81 -12.05
C ASN A 295 -12.83 11.73 -12.84
N GLY A 296 -11.52 11.57 -12.68
CA GLY A 296 -10.56 12.57 -13.13
C GLY A 296 -10.70 13.92 -12.39
N LEU A 297 -9.93 14.92 -12.81
CA LEU A 297 -10.02 16.31 -12.34
C LEU A 297 -10.62 17.20 -13.42
N ASN A 298 -11.68 17.91 -13.05
CA ASN A 298 -12.33 18.91 -13.88
C ASN A 298 -12.84 20.08 -13.04
N GLU A 299 -13.27 21.15 -13.70
CA GLU A 299 -13.78 22.37 -13.07
C GLU A 299 -14.83 22.11 -11.98
N ASN A 300 -15.66 21.09 -12.15
CA ASN A 300 -16.76 20.80 -11.23
C ASN A 300 -16.31 20.11 -9.94
N ASN A 301 -15.20 19.36 -9.94
CA ASN A 301 -14.76 18.56 -8.78
C ASN A 301 -13.38 18.95 -8.21
N ILE A 302 -12.65 19.85 -8.89
CA ILE A 302 -11.27 20.21 -8.56
C ILE A 302 -11.12 20.77 -7.15
N VAL A 303 -12.08 21.57 -6.69
CA VAL A 303 -12.06 22.20 -5.36
C VAL A 303 -12.22 21.13 -4.27
N ASP A 304 -13.16 20.21 -4.45
CA ASP A 304 -13.42 19.14 -3.49
C ASP A 304 -12.24 18.18 -3.40
N ILE A 305 -11.70 17.75 -4.54
CA ILE A 305 -10.52 16.88 -4.56
C ILE A 305 -9.32 17.58 -3.92
N LYS A 306 -9.10 18.87 -4.20
CA LYS A 306 -8.03 19.66 -3.57
C LYS A 306 -8.16 19.70 -2.05
N ASN A 307 -9.38 19.86 -1.54
CA ASN A 307 -9.63 19.88 -0.10
C ASN A 307 -9.39 18.50 0.53
N SER A 308 -9.85 17.43 -0.10
CA SER A 308 -9.59 16.06 0.35
C SER A 308 -8.08 15.74 0.38
N LEU A 309 -7.34 16.13 -0.67
CA LEU A 309 -5.88 15.95 -0.73
C LEU A 309 -5.14 16.71 0.37
N LYS A 310 -5.55 17.95 0.67
CA LYS A 310 -4.97 18.71 1.79
C LYS A 310 -5.14 17.96 3.12
N ASN A 311 -6.30 17.37 3.37
CA ASN A 311 -6.55 16.59 4.58
C ASN A 311 -5.70 15.32 4.63
N ILE A 312 -5.48 14.66 3.49
CA ILE A 312 -4.61 13.47 3.39
C ILE A 312 -3.15 13.83 3.71
N LEU A 313 -2.68 14.98 3.20
CA LEU A 313 -1.29 15.43 3.27
C LEU A 313 -0.81 15.87 4.65
N ILE A 314 -1.70 16.05 5.64
CA ILE A 314 -1.33 16.54 6.99
C ILE A 314 -0.23 15.67 7.62
N ASP A 315 -0.19 14.37 7.29
CA ASP A 315 0.71 13.39 7.91
C ASP A 315 1.19 12.29 6.95
N LYS A 316 1.06 12.49 5.63
CA LYS A 316 1.26 11.42 4.64
C LYS A 316 1.96 11.95 3.39
N ASN A 317 2.90 11.16 2.87
CA ASN A 317 3.54 11.43 1.59
C ASN A 317 2.70 10.81 0.48
N ILE A 318 2.15 11.63 -0.40
CA ILE A 318 1.51 11.12 -1.62
C ILE A 318 2.63 10.65 -2.54
N SER A 319 2.64 9.37 -2.87
CA SER A 319 3.63 8.81 -3.80
C SER A 319 3.20 8.96 -5.26
N GLU A 320 1.90 8.80 -5.54
CA GLU A 320 1.39 8.82 -6.91
C GLU A 320 -0.08 9.24 -6.98
N ILE A 321 -0.46 9.91 -8.07
CA ILE A 321 -1.85 10.18 -8.45
C ILE A 321 -2.18 9.49 -9.78
N ILE A 322 -3.15 8.58 -9.74
CA ILE A 322 -3.65 7.82 -10.89
C ILE A 322 -5.06 8.33 -11.22
N TYR A 323 -5.38 8.50 -12.49
CA TYR A 323 -6.71 8.93 -12.94
C TYR A 323 -7.12 8.22 -14.22
N THR A 324 -8.41 7.91 -14.35
CA THR A 324 -8.96 7.17 -15.51
C THR A 324 -9.75 8.04 -16.48
N ASN A 325 -10.36 9.13 -16.01
CA ASN A 325 -11.15 10.02 -16.85
C ASN A 325 -10.37 11.23 -17.36
N VAL A 326 -10.91 11.88 -18.40
CA VAL A 326 -10.30 13.02 -19.07
C VAL A 326 -10.11 14.17 -18.10
N LEU A 327 -8.92 14.80 -18.17
CA LEU A 327 -8.61 16.01 -17.45
C LEU A 327 -8.91 17.22 -18.32
N ASP A 328 -9.58 18.22 -17.76
CA ASP A 328 -9.64 19.53 -18.40
C ASP A 328 -8.38 20.35 -18.08
N PHE A 329 -8.31 21.56 -18.66
CA PHE A 329 -7.18 22.46 -18.45
C PHE A 329 -6.96 22.83 -16.98
N LYS A 330 -8.03 23.02 -16.20
CA LYS A 330 -7.93 23.34 -14.77
C LYS A 330 -7.40 22.15 -13.99
N GLY A 331 -7.86 20.94 -14.31
CA GLY A 331 -7.35 19.69 -13.75
C GLY A 331 -5.85 19.52 -13.99
N LEU A 332 -5.38 19.78 -15.22
CA LEU A 332 -3.95 19.76 -15.55
C LEU A 332 -3.16 20.79 -14.73
N GLN A 333 -3.67 22.02 -14.59
CA GLN A 333 -3.03 23.04 -13.76
C GLN A 333 -2.90 22.60 -12.29
N MET A 334 -3.91 21.89 -11.75
CA MET A 334 -3.83 21.35 -10.39
C MET A 334 -2.80 20.23 -10.26
N LEU A 335 -2.72 19.30 -11.21
CA LEU A 335 -1.69 18.25 -11.18
C LEU A 335 -0.28 18.85 -11.26
N GLU A 336 -0.08 19.85 -12.11
CA GLU A 336 1.20 20.58 -12.19
C GLU A 336 1.54 21.30 -10.87
N TYR A 337 0.54 21.90 -10.22
CA TYR A 337 0.71 22.49 -8.90
C TYR A 337 1.12 21.45 -7.85
N LEU A 338 0.45 20.29 -7.82
CA LEU A 338 0.75 19.20 -6.89
C LEU A 338 2.14 18.61 -7.14
N ASN A 339 2.51 18.38 -8.40
CA ASN A 339 3.83 17.93 -8.79
C ASN A 339 4.92 18.91 -8.32
N LYS A 340 4.78 20.20 -8.62
CA LYS A 340 5.77 21.21 -8.19
C LYS A 340 5.88 21.35 -6.67
N ARG A 341 4.77 21.22 -5.95
CA ARG A 341 4.71 21.46 -4.51
C ARG A 341 5.13 20.25 -3.67
N TYR A 342 4.83 19.04 -4.15
CA TYR A 342 4.96 17.81 -3.38
C TYR A 342 5.82 16.74 -4.07
N ASN A 343 6.37 17.04 -5.25
CA ASN A 343 7.16 16.11 -6.06
C ASN A 343 6.42 14.79 -6.36
N ILE A 344 5.11 14.91 -6.62
CA ILE A 344 4.21 13.78 -6.88
C ILE A 344 4.25 13.42 -8.36
N GLU A 345 4.45 12.13 -8.67
CA GLU A 345 4.26 11.60 -10.01
C GLU A 345 2.78 11.37 -10.30
N TYR A 346 2.34 11.62 -11.53
CA TYR A 346 0.96 11.38 -11.95
C TYR A 346 0.89 10.61 -13.27
N THR A 347 -0.10 9.73 -13.36
CA THR A 347 -0.24 8.80 -14.49
C THR A 347 -1.64 8.88 -15.08
N TYR A 348 -1.72 9.26 -16.37
CA TYR A 348 -2.96 9.09 -17.14
C TYR A 348 -3.04 7.66 -17.64
N ILE A 349 -4.14 7.00 -17.30
CA ILE A 349 -4.46 5.71 -17.87
C ILE A 349 -5.56 5.96 -18.88
N SER A 350 -5.19 6.00 -20.16
CA SER A 350 -6.17 5.98 -21.24
C SER A 350 -6.84 4.60 -21.24
N GLY A 351 -8.03 4.52 -20.65
CA GLY A 351 -8.86 3.33 -20.70
C GLY A 351 -9.98 3.48 -21.74
N LYS A 352 -10.05 2.50 -22.65
CA LYS A 352 -11.07 2.22 -23.70
C LYS A 352 -10.87 2.92 -25.06
N GLU A 353 -10.16 2.24 -25.96
CA GLU A 353 -10.78 1.87 -27.25
C GLU A 353 -11.59 0.59 -27.05
#